data_AF-A0A4R1HT05-F1
#
_entry.id   AF-A0A4R1HT05-F1
#
_cell.length_a   1.000
_cell.length_b   1.000
_cell.length_c   1.000
_cell.angle_alpha   90.00
_cell.angle_beta   90.00
_cell.angle_gamma   90.00
#
_symmetry.space_group_name_H-M   'P 1'
#
loop_
_entity.id
_entity.type
_entity.pdbx_description
1 polymer ?
#
loop_
_entity_poly.entity_id
_entity_poly.type
_entity_poly.pdbx_seq_one_letter_code
_entity_poly.pdbx_strand_id
1 'polypeptide(L)'
;MRILFAFDPWRSAILLVAGDTAGQWRTWYTEAIPLAEHRYERYPLTGFVVRRDDGTVELARLTIICCAADARVNRVRLRGDLPLDAFAADTWLRVRGTLVPSPAVPAPARSVPALTATSVEEIPAPADVYEY
;
A
#
# COMPACT_ATOMS: atom_id res chain seq x y z
N MET A 1 -9.10 -1.27 26.35
CA MET A 1 -8.15 -1.15 25.21
C MET A 1 -8.84 -1.40 23.88
N ARG A 2 -8.68 -0.49 22.91
CA ARG A 2 -9.11 -0.64 21.51
C ARG A 2 -7.97 -0.25 20.57
N ILE A 3 -8.03 -0.78 19.35
CA ILE A 3 -7.04 -0.56 18.30
C ILE A 3 -7.77 -0.26 16.98
N LEU A 4 -7.33 0.77 16.26
CA LEU A 4 -7.63 0.99 14.85
C LEU A 4 -6.45 0.52 14.02
N PHE A 5 -6.72 -0.33 13.04
CA PHE A 5 -5.73 -0.85 12.11
C PHE A 5 -6.33 -0.92 10.71
N ALA A 6 -5.47 -0.98 9.69
CA ALA A 6 -5.86 -1.19 8.31
C ALA A 6 -4.96 -2.25 7.67
N PHE A 7 -5.44 -2.93 6.63
CA PHE A 7 -4.58 -3.75 5.78
C PHE A 7 -4.11 -2.92 4.58
N ASP A 8 -2.79 -2.85 4.38
CA ASP A 8 -2.22 -2.21 3.21
C ASP A 8 -2.37 -3.10 1.94
N PRO A 9 -2.04 -2.60 0.74
CA PRO A 9 -2.09 -3.39 -0.50
C PRO A 9 -1.15 -4.61 -0.50
N TRP A 10 -0.17 -4.64 0.39
CA TRP A 10 0.75 -5.77 0.60
C TRP A 10 0.19 -6.81 1.57
N ARG A 11 -1.05 -6.64 2.03
CA ARG A 11 -1.73 -7.52 3.01
C ARG A 11 -1.07 -7.51 4.39
N SER A 12 -0.38 -6.42 4.73
CA SER A 12 0.18 -6.21 6.06
C SER A 12 -0.82 -5.46 6.94
N ALA A 13 -1.02 -5.91 8.17
CA ALA A 13 -1.80 -5.17 9.15
C ALA A 13 -0.97 -4.01 9.73
N ILE A 14 -1.44 -2.78 9.51
CA ILE A 14 -0.81 -1.56 10.00
C ILE A 14 -1.58 -1.06 11.21
N LEU A 15 -0.94 -1.07 12.37
CA LEU A 15 -1.50 -0.52 13.61
C LEU A 15 -1.44 1.01 13.53
N LEU A 16 -2.60 1.67 13.53
CA LEU A 16 -2.69 3.11 13.32
C LEU A 16 -2.85 3.87 14.63
N VAL A 17 -3.73 3.40 15.52
CA VAL A 17 -4.00 4.01 16.83
C VAL A 17 -4.35 2.92 17.82
N ALA A 18 -3.81 2.98 19.03
CA ALA A 18 -4.22 2.16 20.17
C ALA A 18 -4.46 3.04 21.38
N GLY A 19 -5.46 2.72 22.21
CA GLY A 19 -5.75 3.48 23.41
C GLY A 19 -6.71 2.79 24.36
N ASP A 20 -6.78 3.29 25.59
CA ASP A 20 -7.83 2.89 26.52
C ASP A 20 -9.10 3.70 26.28
N THR A 21 -10.25 3.04 26.39
CA THR A 21 -11.55 3.60 26.00
C THR A 21 -12.60 3.43 27.10
N ALA A 22 -12.18 3.05 28.31
CA ALA A 22 -13.08 2.85 29.44
C ALA A 22 -13.84 4.15 29.75
N GLY A 23 -15.18 4.08 29.71
CA GLY A 23 -16.06 5.22 30.01
C GLY A 23 -16.12 6.35 28.96
N GLN A 24 -15.29 6.37 27.92
CA GLN A 24 -15.17 7.52 26.99
C GLN A 24 -15.20 7.14 25.50
N TRP A 25 -15.87 6.06 25.13
CA TRP A 25 -15.75 5.47 23.79
C TRP A 25 -16.13 6.41 22.63
N ARG A 26 -17.15 7.26 22.78
CA ARG A 26 -17.58 8.20 21.71
C ARG A 26 -16.49 9.22 21.41
N THR A 27 -16.02 9.91 22.45
CA THR A 27 -14.93 10.89 22.36
C THR A 27 -13.67 10.25 21.75
N TRP A 28 -13.34 9.04 22.19
CA TRP A 28 -12.19 8.32 21.64
C TRP A 28 -12.30 8.09 20.12
N TYR A 29 -13.44 7.66 19.59
CA TYR A 29 -13.58 7.48 18.13
C TYR A 29 -13.51 8.79 17.36
N THR A 30 -14.09 9.87 17.91
CA THR A 30 -14.03 11.21 17.29
C THR A 30 -12.59 11.69 17.07
N GLU A 31 -11.66 11.35 17.97
CA GLU A 31 -10.25 11.71 17.85
C GLU A 31 -9.42 10.65 17.14
N ALA A 32 -9.67 9.37 17.43
CA ALA A 32 -8.86 8.26 16.94
C ALA A 32 -9.07 8.00 15.44
N ILE A 33 -10.28 8.18 14.91
CA ILE A 33 -10.55 7.94 13.47
C ILE A 33 -9.77 8.93 12.61
N PRO A 34 -9.88 10.26 12.78
CA PRO A 34 -9.10 11.21 11.99
C PRO A 34 -7.59 11.01 12.13
N LEU A 35 -7.12 10.67 13.33
CA LEU A 35 -5.71 10.37 13.56
C LEU A 35 -5.25 9.11 12.80
N ALA A 36 -6.08 8.07 12.75
CA ALA A 36 -5.80 6.85 12.02
C ALA A 36 -5.77 7.09 10.51
N GLU A 37 -6.76 7.82 9.98
CA GLU A 37 -6.82 8.21 8.57
C GLU A 37 -5.56 9.00 8.17
N HIS A 38 -5.23 10.03 8.95
CA HIS A 38 -4.05 10.86 8.73
C HIS A 38 -2.73 10.07 8.77
N ARG A 39 -2.63 9.07 9.65
CA ARG A 39 -1.46 8.18 9.72
C ARG A 39 -1.41 7.24 8.51
N TYR A 40 -2.55 6.74 8.06
CA TYR A 40 -2.63 5.86 6.92
C TYR A 40 -2.25 6.57 5.61
N GLU A 41 -2.68 7.82 5.40
CA GLU A 41 -2.28 8.63 4.24
C GLU A 41 -0.76 8.87 4.15
N ARG A 42 -0.07 8.88 5.30
CA ARG A 42 1.39 9.06 5.38
C ARG A 42 2.19 7.76 5.32
N TYR A 43 1.51 6.61 5.37
CA TYR A 43 2.17 5.30 5.35
C TYR A 43 2.82 5.03 3.97
N PRO A 44 4.14 4.77 3.90
CA PRO A 44 4.82 4.55 2.64
C PRO A 44 4.66 3.10 2.15
N LEU A 45 4.35 2.95 0.86
CA LEU A 45 4.46 1.70 0.14
C LEU A 45 5.81 1.65 -0.59
N THR A 46 6.48 0.51 -0.54
CA THR A 46 7.71 0.26 -1.30
C THR A 46 7.53 -0.92 -2.24
N GLY A 47 8.14 -0.82 -3.41
CA GLY A 47 8.06 -1.85 -4.44
C GLY A 47 8.80 -1.42 -5.70
N PHE A 48 8.66 -2.21 -6.75
CA PHE A 48 9.24 -1.92 -8.06
C PHE A 48 8.15 -1.60 -9.09
N VAL A 49 8.50 -0.81 -10.10
CA VAL A 49 7.58 -0.37 -11.15
C VAL A 49 7.28 -1.52 -12.10
N VAL A 50 5.98 -1.75 -12.34
CA VAL A 50 5.48 -2.60 -13.41
C VAL A 50 4.74 -1.71 -14.41
N ARG A 51 5.13 -1.78 -15.67
CA ARG A 51 4.48 -1.09 -16.78
C ARG A 51 3.54 -2.05 -17.50
N ARG A 52 2.34 -1.59 -17.83
CA ARG A 52 1.39 -2.30 -18.67
C ARG A 52 1.42 -1.74 -20.09
N ASP A 53 1.04 -2.56 -21.05
CA ASP A 53 0.95 -2.17 -22.47
C ASP A 53 -0.08 -1.05 -22.70
N ASP A 54 -1.07 -0.92 -21.81
CA ASP A 54 -2.08 0.15 -21.84
C ASP A 54 -1.61 1.47 -21.19
N GLY A 55 -0.33 1.57 -20.82
CA GLY A 55 0.25 2.73 -20.16
C GLY A 55 0.04 2.78 -18.64
N THR A 56 -0.70 1.83 -18.06
CA THR A 56 -0.89 1.75 -16.61
C THR A 56 0.46 1.54 -15.90
N VAL A 57 0.68 2.33 -14.85
CA VAL A 57 1.81 2.16 -13.92
C VAL A 57 1.32 1.48 -12.66
N GLU A 58 1.99 0.40 -12.27
CA GLU A 58 1.74 -0.29 -11.02
C GLU A 58 3.01 -0.30 -10.16
N LEU A 59 2.84 -0.23 -8.85
CA LEU A 59 3.86 -0.62 -7.89
C LEU A 59 3.61 -2.07 -7.51
N ALA A 60 4.62 -2.91 -7.63
CA ALA A 60 4.56 -4.32 -7.28
C ALA A 60 5.50 -4.64 -6.13
N ARG A 61 5.09 -5.60 -5.30
CA ARG A 61 5.93 -6.17 -4.25
C ARG A 61 5.77 -7.68 -4.22
N LEU A 62 6.89 -8.39 -4.21
CA LEU A 62 6.92 -9.82 -3.97
C LEU A 62 6.76 -10.10 -2.47
N THR A 63 5.92 -11.08 -2.15
CA THR A 63 5.78 -11.61 -0.80
C THR A 63 5.98 -13.11 -0.87
N ILE A 64 7.00 -13.59 -0.17
CA ILE A 64 7.33 -15.01 -0.01
C ILE A 64 6.96 -15.38 1.41
N ILE A 65 6.23 -16.50 1.59
CA ILE A 65 5.86 -16.99 2.92
C ILE A 65 6.86 -18.05 3.39
N CYS A 66 7.26 -18.98 2.52
CA CYS A 66 8.19 -20.05 2.85
C CYS A 66 9.25 -20.33 1.78
N CYS A 67 8.98 -20.13 0.49
CA CYS A 67 9.96 -20.36 -0.58
C CYS A 67 9.53 -19.67 -1.88
N ALA A 68 10.42 -19.55 -2.87
CA ALA A 68 10.10 -18.95 -4.17
C ALA A 68 8.82 -19.52 -4.83
N ALA A 69 8.47 -20.78 -4.59
CA ALA A 69 7.27 -21.40 -5.14
C ALA A 69 5.95 -20.81 -4.60
N ASP A 70 5.97 -20.18 -3.43
CA ASP A 70 4.78 -19.53 -2.86
C ASP A 70 4.75 -18.01 -3.05
N ALA A 71 5.76 -17.47 -3.76
CA ALA A 71 5.90 -16.06 -4.02
C ALA A 71 4.62 -15.51 -4.65
N ARG A 72 4.07 -14.46 -4.06
CA ARG A 72 2.92 -13.73 -4.59
C ARG A 72 3.33 -12.32 -4.97
N VAL A 73 2.88 -11.89 -6.15
CA VAL A 73 2.98 -10.50 -6.56
C VAL A 73 1.75 -9.75 -6.04
N ASN A 74 1.94 -8.92 -5.03
CA ASN A 74 0.96 -7.92 -4.67
C ASN A 74 1.20 -6.68 -5.53
N ARG A 75 0.12 -6.01 -5.94
CA ARG A 75 0.18 -4.87 -6.88
C ARG A 75 -0.78 -3.78 -6.45
N VAL A 76 -0.41 -2.53 -6.72
CA VAL A 76 -1.28 -1.36 -6.63
C VAL A 76 -1.07 -0.48 -7.86
N ARG A 77 -2.15 -0.06 -8.49
CA ARG A 77 -2.11 0.87 -9.61
C ARG A 77 -1.82 2.27 -9.10
N LEU A 78 -0.80 2.92 -9.63
CA LEU A 78 -0.47 4.30 -9.30
C LEU A 78 -1.26 5.25 -10.20
N ARG A 79 -1.79 6.33 -9.62
CA ARG A 79 -2.51 7.43 -10.29
C ARG A 79 -2.11 8.76 -9.65
N GLY A 80 -2.47 9.86 -10.29
CA GLY A 80 -2.26 11.22 -9.79
C GLY A 80 -1.50 12.08 -10.79
N ASP A 81 -1.24 13.32 -10.43
CA ASP A 81 -0.63 14.34 -11.30
C ASP A 81 0.92 14.30 -11.29
N LEU A 82 1.50 13.32 -10.58
CA LEU A 82 2.94 13.09 -10.59
C LEU A 82 3.37 12.43 -11.91
N PRO A 83 4.61 12.66 -12.39
CA PRO A 83 5.13 12.09 -13.63
C PRO A 83 5.48 10.60 -13.46
N LEU A 84 4.46 9.77 -13.22
CA LEU A 84 4.59 8.34 -12.95
C LEU A 84 5.14 7.56 -14.15
N ASP A 85 4.98 8.09 -15.35
CA ASP A 85 5.46 7.52 -16.61
C ASP A 85 6.95 7.76 -16.86
N ALA A 86 7.59 8.65 -16.10
CA ALA A 86 9.03 8.88 -16.18
C ALA A 86 9.86 7.73 -15.59
N PHE A 87 9.27 6.87 -14.75
CA PHE A 87 9.97 5.74 -14.14
C PHE A 87 9.96 4.52 -15.04
N ALA A 88 11.14 3.93 -15.26
CA ALA A 88 11.30 2.71 -16.02
C ALA A 88 10.72 1.49 -15.27
N ALA A 89 10.47 0.40 -15.98
CA ALA A 89 10.15 -0.87 -15.34
C ALA A 89 11.31 -1.30 -14.42
N ASP A 90 10.99 -2.02 -13.35
CA ASP A 90 11.93 -2.51 -12.33
C ASP A 90 12.63 -1.42 -11.49
N THR A 91 12.36 -0.13 -11.73
CA THR A 91 12.77 0.96 -10.84
C THR A 91 12.10 0.80 -9.47
N TRP A 92 12.88 0.88 -8.40
CA TRP A 92 12.38 0.77 -7.04
C TRP A 92 11.91 2.12 -6.52
N LEU A 93 10.68 2.16 -6.01
CA LEU A 93 10.04 3.37 -5.54
C LEU A 93 9.57 3.23 -4.10
N ARG A 94 9.67 4.34 -3.36
CA ARG A 94 8.87 4.62 -2.17
C ARG A 94 7.75 5.58 -2.56
N VAL A 95 6.51 5.16 -2.34
CA VAL A 95 5.32 5.91 -2.71
C VAL A 95 4.46 6.17 -1.47
N ARG A 96 3.96 7.40 -1.33
CA ARG A 96 2.88 7.74 -0.40
C ARG A 96 1.66 8.20 -1.17
N GLY A 97 0.49 8.08 -0.56
CA GLY A 97 -0.75 8.45 -1.20
C GLY A 97 -1.96 7.87 -0.49
N THR A 98 -3.12 8.09 -1.09
CA THR A 98 -4.39 7.62 -0.56
C THR A 98 -4.91 6.48 -1.42
N LEU A 99 -5.32 5.37 -0.79
CA LEU A 99 -5.97 4.28 -1.52
C LEU A 99 -7.32 4.74 -2.03
N VAL A 100 -7.56 4.49 -3.32
CA VAL A 100 -8.86 4.70 -3.93
C VAL A 100 -9.75 3.52 -3.53
N PRO A 101 -10.88 3.76 -2.86
CA PRO A 101 -11.85 2.70 -2.58
C PRO A 101 -12.25 2.03 -3.89
N SER A 102 -11.99 0.72 -4.01
CA SER A 102 -12.49 -0.07 -5.13
C SER A 102 -13.87 -0.60 -4.78
N PRO A 103 -14.85 -0.56 -5.70
CA PRO A 103 -16.09 -1.30 -5.50
C PRO A 103 -15.78 -2.78 -5.27
N ALA A 104 -16.59 -3.43 -4.45
CA ALA A 104 -16.45 -4.86 -4.19
C ALA A 104 -16.60 -5.63 -5.50
N VAL A 105 -15.57 -6.40 -5.87
CA VAL A 105 -15.60 -7.26 -7.05
C VAL A 105 -15.99 -8.67 -6.60
N PRO A 106 -16.97 -9.33 -7.25
CA PRO A 106 -17.32 -10.71 -6.92
C PRO A 106 -16.12 -11.65 -7.10
N ALA A 107 -15.93 -12.57 -6.15
CA ALA A 107 -14.97 -13.65 -6.32
C ALA A 107 -15.30 -14.48 -7.59
N PRO A 108 -14.29 -14.96 -8.34
CA PRO A 108 -12.87 -14.95 -8.01
C PRO A 108 -12.12 -13.71 -8.52
N ALA A 109 -12.79 -12.75 -9.15
CA ALA A 109 -12.14 -11.61 -9.77
C ALA A 109 -11.53 -10.70 -8.69
N ARG A 110 -10.20 -10.50 -8.77
CA ARG A 110 -9.46 -9.65 -7.87
C ARG A 110 -9.05 -8.38 -8.61
N SER A 111 -9.64 -7.25 -8.26
CA SER A 111 -9.17 -5.97 -8.79
C SER A 111 -7.80 -5.63 -8.21
N VAL A 112 -6.94 -5.06 -9.04
CA VAL A 112 -5.74 -4.36 -8.57
C VAL A 112 -6.22 -3.05 -7.95
N PRO A 113 -6.01 -2.80 -6.64
CA PRO A 113 -6.42 -1.54 -6.03
C PRO A 113 -5.66 -0.38 -6.67
N ALA A 114 -6.24 0.82 -6.64
CA ALA A 114 -5.56 2.04 -7.08
C ALA A 114 -5.14 2.89 -5.88
N LEU A 115 -4.03 3.61 -6.03
CA LEU A 115 -3.51 4.59 -5.09
C LEU A 115 -3.32 5.91 -5.85
N THR A 116 -3.90 6.99 -5.34
CA THR A 116 -3.56 8.34 -5.79
C THR A 116 -2.26 8.74 -5.07
N ALA A 117 -1.15 8.72 -5.79
CA ALA A 117 0.17 9.01 -5.27
C ALA A 117 0.32 10.52 -5.00
N THR A 118 0.81 10.86 -3.81
CA THR A 118 1.08 12.24 -3.38
C THR A 118 2.57 12.52 -3.24
N SER A 119 3.40 11.47 -3.11
CA SER A 119 4.85 11.57 -3.22
C SER A 119 5.43 10.29 -3.79
N VAL A 120 6.43 10.41 -4.66
CA VAL A 120 7.20 9.29 -5.20
C VAL A 120 8.67 9.62 -5.07
N GLU A 121 9.45 8.68 -4.56
CA GLU A 121 10.90 8.77 -4.39
C GLU A 121 11.51 7.50 -4.97
N GLU A 122 12.46 7.64 -5.90
CA GLU A 122 13.28 6.52 -6.33
C GLU A 122 14.23 6.12 -5.20
N ILE A 123 14.27 4.82 -4.90
CA ILE A 123 15.10 4.23 -3.86
C ILE A 123 15.96 3.13 -4.47
N PRO A 124 17.11 2.78 -3.87
CA PRO A 124 17.89 1.64 -4.34
C PRO A 124 17.09 0.34 -4.19
N ALA A 125 17.34 -0.61 -5.10
CA ALA A 125 16.86 -1.97 -4.96
C ALA A 125 17.40 -2.61 -3.66
N PRO A 126 16.65 -3.51 -3.00
CA PRO A 126 17.12 -4.23 -1.82
C PRO A 126 18.43 -4.98 -2.12
N ALA A 127 19.38 -4.91 -1.19
CA ALA A 127 20.69 -5.55 -1.34
C ALA A 127 20.63 -7.08 -1.33
N ASP A 128 19.75 -7.66 -0.50
CA ASP A 128 19.59 -9.11 -0.36
C ASP A 128 18.46 -9.62 -1.25
N VAL A 129 18.78 -9.89 -2.51
CA VAL A 129 17.86 -10.52 -3.47
C VAL A 129 17.83 -12.04 -3.30
N TYR A 130 16.74 -12.68 -3.73
CA TYR A 130 16.54 -14.14 -3.58
C TYR A 130 17.42 -14.98 -4.53
N GLU A 131 18.33 -14.38 -5.29
CA GLU A 131 19.20 -15.08 -6.25
C GLU A 131 20.61 -15.24 -5.70
N TYR A 132 21.15 -16.46 -5.80
CA TYR A 132 22.55 -16.80 -5.55
C TYR A 132 23.02 -17.80 -6.61
#